data_AF-A0A9J8CZY9-F1
#
_entry.id   AF-A0A9J8CZY9-F1
#
_cell.length_a   1.000
_cell.length_b   1.000
_cell.length_c   1.000
_cell.angle_alpha   90.00
_cell.angle_beta   90.00
_cell.angle_gamma   90.00
#
_symmetry.space_group_name_H-M   'P 1'
#
loop_
_entity.id
_entity.type
_entity.pdbx_description
1 polymer ?
#
loop_
_entity_poly.entity_id
_entity_poly.type
_entity_poly.pdbx_seq_one_letter_code
_entity_poly.pdbx_strand_id
1 'polypeptide(L)'
;MARSFPGFFRKEARGKKRFAPYTPTQPGKSFLVNFFFLEKQREKTPNGEEELQLILAGLGKRSLILNENITHSEFSDLLLSTYPRLANIFGGWLLHKSTGGGGQRRLAVIPPDLNGYTSQQLKAVSGNGKYTMYIAPLQEELDTVPLPPEAKEFEKMPKAQCTTCKKMVPLQILPGHIKECKKQLVDLCDSAEEESCKEEDECSAALCYEKSKTAECPVCSNAFHPEIIEFHAASCGSRTSDGDGHESSDPISTFQSSEDILNWISYQVDETNTFSICVSRTDLYNRGMQQWQRQKKTSPKCRLKVTFFVEAGIDTGALTKDFLTEMLVEIEKRLFVEGPDKKGKNPIYCLNSLDCNYFRTAGEVMAASLAQGGPCPNFLREWCFKYLCSGDSDSIQVSASDVTDLELSQLIVKINSASDDNISDLIGDIVTCGYTGIVSVDKRDSIIRAVILHSTMRLIPMLDQLRKGLQLYELPKIMKTHQDLCQPLFVTGEDNKVHSCLNHSNARPEFVVNLEKSLYILGLTVPWEADVGEAYEWKSQKCIELAAEAELYGWHTRVLPAEVGCGEFLVILTTRLLKDVGIRSKKVQILHRDCNNTS
;
A
#
# COMPACT_ATOMS: atom_id res chain seq x y z
N MET A 1 46.67 -15.90 -55.67
CA MET A 1 47.22 -16.56 -54.48
C MET A 1 46.70 -15.86 -53.23
N ALA A 2 45.73 -16.44 -52.52
CA ALA A 2 45.47 -16.17 -51.12
C ALA A 2 44.37 -17.12 -50.60
N ARG A 3 44.78 -17.89 -49.60
CA ARG A 3 44.06 -18.30 -48.38
C ARG A 3 42.87 -19.27 -48.48
N SER A 4 43.10 -20.36 -47.76
CA SER A 4 42.25 -21.49 -47.44
C SER A 4 41.27 -21.21 -46.30
N PHE A 5 40.21 -22.03 -46.25
CA PHE A 5 39.27 -22.27 -45.15
C PHE A 5 38.72 -23.72 -45.27
N PRO A 6 38.00 -24.29 -44.27
CA PRO A 6 38.49 -25.29 -43.32
C PRO A 6 37.80 -26.67 -43.41
N GLY A 7 38.29 -27.68 -42.67
CA GLY A 7 37.54 -28.89 -42.33
C GLY A 7 38.23 -29.64 -41.18
N PHE A 8 37.66 -29.68 -39.96
CA PHE A 8 36.62 -30.59 -39.46
C PHE A 8 37.02 -32.09 -39.43
N PHE A 9 37.12 -32.60 -38.19
CA PHE A 9 37.13 -33.99 -37.72
C PHE A 9 38.36 -34.87 -38.01
N ARG A 10 39.03 -35.30 -36.92
CA ARG A 10 39.19 -36.74 -36.57
C ARG A 10 39.40 -36.91 -35.05
N LYS A 11 38.69 -37.89 -34.49
CA LYS A 11 38.65 -38.33 -33.09
C LYS A 11 39.81 -39.29 -32.74
N GLU A 12 39.94 -39.53 -31.42
CA GLU A 12 40.66 -40.62 -30.70
C GLU A 12 42.08 -40.26 -30.21
N ALA A 13 42.51 -40.53 -28.97
CA ALA A 13 41.93 -41.11 -27.76
C ALA A 13 42.84 -40.73 -26.57
N ARG A 14 42.33 -40.55 -25.35
CA ARG A 14 43.16 -40.57 -24.11
C ARG A 14 42.29 -40.68 -22.84
N GLY A 15 42.53 -41.74 -22.05
CA GLY A 15 42.46 -41.72 -20.58
C GLY A 15 41.22 -42.34 -19.90
N LYS A 16 41.35 -43.57 -19.42
CA LYS A 16 40.46 -44.19 -18.42
C LYS A 16 40.47 -43.34 -17.13
N LYS A 17 39.31 -42.79 -16.73
CA LYS A 17 39.14 -42.16 -15.40
C LYS A 17 39.00 -43.25 -14.34
N ARG A 18 39.77 -43.10 -13.25
CA ARG A 18 39.73 -43.94 -12.04
C ARG A 18 38.35 -43.82 -11.38
N PHE A 19 37.79 -44.94 -10.90
CA PHE A 19 36.60 -44.95 -10.05
C PHE A 19 36.87 -44.17 -8.76
N ALA A 20 35.99 -43.24 -8.42
CA ALA A 20 36.00 -42.55 -7.13
C ALA A 20 35.56 -43.53 -6.02
N PRO A 21 36.14 -43.46 -4.81
CA PRO A 21 35.77 -44.33 -3.71
C PRO A 21 34.32 -44.06 -3.26
N TYR A 22 33.63 -45.16 -2.91
CA TYR A 22 32.27 -45.18 -2.38
C TYR A 22 32.20 -44.35 -1.08
N THR A 23 31.59 -43.18 -1.14
CA THR A 23 31.23 -42.40 0.05
C THR A 23 29.94 -42.97 0.64
N PRO A 24 29.87 -43.15 1.98
CA PRO A 24 28.62 -43.53 2.63
C PRO A 24 27.55 -42.50 2.33
N THR A 25 26.34 -42.97 2.05
CA THR A 25 25.13 -42.20 1.71
C THR A 25 25.00 -41.00 2.64
N GLN A 26 25.24 -39.79 2.12
CA GLN A 26 24.95 -38.57 2.85
C GLN A 26 23.44 -38.56 3.20
N PRO A 27 23.04 -38.02 4.37
CA PRO A 27 21.63 -37.85 4.69
C PRO A 27 20.98 -37.02 3.58
N GLY A 28 20.03 -37.64 2.87
CA GLY A 28 19.38 -37.03 1.70
C GLY A 28 18.74 -35.70 2.07
N LYS A 29 18.79 -34.71 1.18
CA LYS A 29 18.27 -33.37 1.47
C LYS A 29 16.77 -33.46 1.72
N SER A 30 16.29 -32.79 2.75
CA SER A 30 14.85 -32.68 3.03
C SER A 30 14.27 -31.43 2.36
N PHE A 31 12.97 -31.45 2.07
CA PHE A 31 12.26 -30.31 1.50
C PHE A 31 10.83 -30.21 2.08
N LEU A 32 10.35 -28.97 2.22
CA LEU A 32 9.02 -28.69 2.74
C LEU A 32 7.99 -28.74 1.61
N VAL A 33 6.86 -29.40 1.85
CA VAL A 33 5.76 -29.51 0.88
C VAL A 33 4.42 -29.27 1.57
N ASN A 34 3.53 -28.58 0.88
CA ASN A 34 2.17 -28.34 1.35
C ASN A 34 1.22 -29.40 0.78
N PHE A 35 0.39 -29.96 1.64
CA PHE A 35 -0.71 -30.84 1.30
C PHE A 35 -2.02 -30.24 1.75
N PHE A 36 -3.11 -30.53 1.04
CA PHE A 36 -4.46 -30.11 1.37
C PHE A 36 -5.37 -31.34 1.36
N PHE A 37 -5.94 -31.71 2.50
CA PHE A 37 -6.83 -32.85 2.59
C PHE A 37 -8.28 -32.46 2.28
N LEU A 38 -8.84 -33.09 1.27
CA LEU A 38 -10.22 -32.90 0.80
C LEU A 38 -11.15 -33.92 1.44
N GLU A 39 -12.42 -33.56 1.55
CA GLU A 39 -13.48 -34.43 2.05
C GLU A 39 -13.95 -35.46 1.01
N LYS A 40 -13.79 -35.16 -0.29
CA LYS A 40 -14.12 -36.05 -1.41
C LYS A 40 -13.30 -35.77 -2.66
N GLN A 41 -13.47 -36.61 -3.69
CA GLN A 41 -13.00 -36.31 -5.04
C GLN A 41 -13.67 -35.04 -5.58
N ARG A 42 -12.87 -34.12 -6.11
CA ARG A 42 -13.34 -32.86 -6.69
C ARG A 42 -12.60 -32.58 -7.99
N GLU A 43 -13.29 -31.95 -8.93
CA GLU A 43 -12.68 -31.50 -10.19
C GLU A 43 -11.89 -30.21 -10.04
N LYS A 44 -12.17 -29.41 -9.00
CA LYS A 44 -11.58 -28.09 -8.78
C LYS A 44 -11.13 -27.90 -7.33
N THR A 45 -10.18 -27.01 -7.12
CA THR A 45 -9.72 -26.61 -5.79
C THR A 45 -10.87 -25.95 -5.00
N PRO A 46 -10.93 -26.14 -3.67
CA PRO A 46 -11.92 -25.48 -2.83
C PRO A 46 -11.81 -23.95 -2.94
N ASN A 47 -12.93 -23.24 -2.80
CA ASN A 47 -12.96 -21.79 -2.63
C ASN A 47 -12.64 -21.42 -1.17
N GLY A 48 -12.50 -20.13 -0.86
CA GLY A 48 -12.09 -19.69 0.48
C GLY A 48 -13.05 -20.06 1.61
N GLU A 49 -14.35 -20.20 1.34
CA GLU A 49 -15.35 -20.62 2.33
C GLU A 49 -15.29 -22.12 2.58
N GLU A 50 -15.18 -22.92 1.51
CA GLU A 50 -14.96 -24.37 1.58
C GLU A 50 -13.64 -24.70 2.28
N GLU A 51 -12.57 -23.95 2.02
CA GLU A 51 -11.30 -24.13 2.72
C GLU A 51 -11.46 -23.96 4.23
N LEU A 52 -12.20 -22.94 4.68
CA LEU A 52 -12.46 -22.71 6.10
C LEU A 52 -13.27 -23.85 6.73
N GLN A 53 -14.33 -24.32 6.06
CA GLN A 53 -15.13 -25.45 6.53
C GLN A 53 -14.28 -26.72 6.70
N LEU A 54 -13.42 -27.02 5.73
CA LEU A 54 -12.53 -28.19 5.78
C LEU A 54 -11.50 -28.08 6.90
N ILE A 55 -10.93 -26.88 7.13
CA ILE A 55 -10.01 -26.65 8.25
C ILE A 55 -10.73 -26.84 9.60
N LEU A 56 -11.96 -26.34 9.74
CA LEU A 56 -12.78 -26.53 10.95
C LEU A 56 -13.11 -28.01 11.22
N ALA A 57 -13.24 -28.83 10.17
CA ALA A 57 -13.47 -30.27 10.26
C ALA A 57 -12.19 -31.11 10.48
N GLY A 58 -11.05 -30.46 10.74
CA GLY A 58 -9.75 -31.13 10.93
C GLY A 58 -9.06 -31.58 9.64
N LEU A 59 -9.60 -31.21 8.47
CA LEU A 59 -9.03 -31.47 7.15
C LEU A 59 -8.16 -30.27 6.72
N GLY A 60 -8.14 -29.92 5.44
CA GLY A 60 -7.53 -28.67 4.97
C GLY A 60 -6.01 -28.75 4.83
N LYS A 61 -5.35 -27.59 4.86
CA LYS A 61 -3.93 -27.44 4.49
C LYS A 61 -2.96 -27.72 5.64
N ARG A 62 -1.98 -28.60 5.42
CA ARG A 62 -0.85 -28.86 6.34
C ARG A 62 0.48 -28.92 5.58
N SER A 63 1.57 -28.61 6.27
CA SER A 63 2.93 -28.65 5.71
C SER A 63 3.69 -29.85 6.27
N LEU A 64 4.41 -30.56 5.39
CA LEU A 64 5.15 -31.78 5.69
C LEU A 64 6.59 -31.64 5.19
N ILE A 65 7.55 -32.11 5.97
CA ILE A 65 8.96 -32.18 5.58
C ILE A 65 9.22 -33.58 5.02
N LEU A 66 9.60 -33.66 3.75
CA LEU A 66 9.89 -34.93 3.07
C LEU A 66 11.39 -35.09 2.86
N ASN A 67 11.89 -36.31 3.11
CA ASN A 67 13.27 -36.67 2.82
C ASN A 67 13.40 -37.16 1.37
N GLU A 68 14.58 -36.94 0.77
CA GLU A 68 14.87 -37.32 -0.62
C GLU A 68 14.75 -38.82 -0.93
N ASN A 69 14.74 -39.70 0.07
CA ASN A 69 14.66 -41.16 -0.11
C ASN A 69 13.43 -41.79 0.58
N ILE A 70 12.37 -41.03 0.86
CA ILE A 70 11.19 -41.55 1.56
C ILE A 70 10.45 -42.61 0.72
N THR A 71 10.11 -43.72 1.34
CA THR A 71 9.27 -44.78 0.75
C THR A 71 7.78 -44.42 0.83
N HIS A 72 6.93 -45.07 0.04
CA HIS A 72 5.49 -44.83 0.09
C HIS A 72 4.88 -45.18 1.47
N SER A 73 5.38 -46.21 2.15
CA SER A 73 4.97 -46.57 3.51
C SER A 73 5.32 -45.46 4.50
N GLU A 74 6.57 -45.01 4.54
CA GLU A 74 7.00 -43.93 5.43
C GLU A 74 6.28 -42.61 5.13
N PHE A 75 6.02 -42.32 3.86
CA PHE A 75 5.21 -41.17 3.45
C PHE A 75 3.76 -41.29 3.93
N SER A 76 3.18 -42.48 3.83
CA SER A 76 1.82 -42.75 4.32
C SER A 76 1.73 -42.62 5.83
N ASP A 77 2.71 -43.13 6.58
CA ASP A 77 2.80 -42.95 8.04
C ASP A 77 2.92 -41.47 8.41
N LEU A 78 3.71 -40.71 7.65
CA LEU A 78 3.85 -39.28 7.86
C LEU A 78 2.52 -38.55 7.61
N LEU A 79 1.79 -38.92 6.55
CA LEU A 79 0.45 -38.39 6.27
C LEU A 79 -0.56 -38.78 7.35
N LEU A 80 -0.58 -40.03 7.82
CA LEU A 80 -1.47 -40.49 8.89
C LEU A 80 -1.21 -39.76 10.21
N SER A 81 0.07 -39.54 10.54
CA SER A 81 0.45 -38.76 11.72
C SER A 81 0.05 -37.28 11.61
N THR A 82 -0.11 -36.79 10.38
CA THR A 82 -0.43 -35.39 10.09
C THR A 82 -1.92 -35.20 9.88
N TYR A 83 -2.65 -36.19 9.38
CA TYR A 83 -4.09 -36.18 9.17
C TYR A 83 -4.68 -37.43 9.82
N PRO A 84 -5.01 -37.41 11.13
CA PRO A 84 -5.53 -38.58 11.83
C PRO A 84 -6.77 -39.20 11.17
N ARG A 85 -7.63 -38.38 10.55
CA ARG A 85 -8.82 -38.82 9.81
C ARG A 85 -8.50 -39.68 8.57
N LEU A 86 -7.26 -39.63 8.07
CA LEU A 86 -6.80 -40.47 6.96
C LEU A 86 -6.73 -41.96 7.35
N ALA A 87 -6.58 -42.28 8.64
CA ALA A 87 -6.48 -43.65 9.13
C ALA A 87 -7.77 -44.47 8.97
N ASN A 88 -8.91 -43.80 8.89
CA ASN A 88 -10.23 -44.44 8.89
C ASN A 88 -10.91 -44.44 7.50
N ILE A 89 -10.23 -43.97 6.44
CA ILE A 89 -10.83 -43.94 5.10
C ILE A 89 -10.91 -45.33 4.49
N PHE A 90 -12.08 -45.68 3.96
CA PHE A 90 -12.25 -46.84 3.10
C PHE A 90 -11.86 -46.54 1.65
N GLY A 91 -11.12 -47.47 1.02
CA GLY A 91 -10.80 -47.38 -0.42
C GLY A 91 -9.56 -46.58 -0.81
N GLY A 92 -8.81 -46.08 0.17
CA GLY A 92 -7.56 -45.34 -0.07
C GLY A 92 -7.77 -43.91 -0.59
N TRP A 93 -6.67 -43.28 -0.98
CA TRP A 93 -6.62 -41.88 -1.41
C TRP A 93 -5.62 -41.68 -2.55
N LEU A 94 -5.84 -40.64 -3.35
CA LEU A 94 -4.91 -40.21 -4.40
C LEU A 94 -4.51 -38.75 -4.22
N LEU A 95 -3.30 -38.43 -4.68
CA LEU A 95 -2.81 -37.07 -4.76
C LEU A 95 -3.26 -36.41 -6.07
N HIS A 96 -3.54 -35.12 -5.98
CA HIS A 96 -3.88 -34.27 -7.12
C HIS A 96 -3.00 -33.03 -7.13
N LYS A 97 -2.75 -32.50 -8.31
CA LYS A 97 -2.12 -31.18 -8.52
C LYS A 97 -3.13 -30.22 -9.12
N SER A 98 -3.06 -28.95 -8.74
CA SER A 98 -3.82 -27.90 -9.40
C SER A 98 -3.17 -27.51 -10.73
N THR A 99 -3.95 -27.30 -11.79
CA THR A 99 -3.48 -26.71 -13.05
C THR A 99 -3.17 -25.21 -12.89
N GLY A 100 -2.41 -24.63 -13.83
CA GLY A 100 -2.17 -23.18 -13.86
C GLY A 100 -3.46 -22.36 -14.05
N GLY A 101 -3.43 -21.08 -13.66
CA GLY A 101 -4.56 -20.14 -13.76
C GLY A 101 -4.89 -19.42 -12.44
N GLY A 102 -5.78 -18.43 -12.51
CA GLY A 102 -6.33 -17.71 -11.35
C GLY A 102 -7.68 -18.28 -10.88
N GLY A 103 -8.01 -18.11 -9.60
CA GLY A 103 -9.27 -18.59 -9.03
C GLY A 103 -9.26 -20.08 -8.67
N GLN A 104 -10.42 -20.74 -8.73
CA GLN A 104 -10.54 -22.19 -8.55
C GLN A 104 -9.90 -22.92 -9.73
N ARG A 105 -8.88 -23.73 -9.43
CA ARG A 105 -8.07 -24.43 -10.44
C ARG A 105 -8.58 -25.85 -10.62
N ARG A 106 -8.46 -26.39 -11.82
CA ARG A 106 -8.77 -27.81 -12.06
C ARG A 106 -7.77 -28.69 -11.31
N LEU A 107 -8.25 -29.74 -10.66
CA LEU A 107 -7.46 -30.78 -10.04
C LEU A 107 -7.18 -31.89 -11.06
N ALA A 108 -5.92 -32.24 -11.21
CA ALA A 108 -5.46 -33.35 -12.04
C ALA A 108 -4.82 -34.41 -11.14
N VAL A 109 -5.23 -35.67 -11.31
CA VAL A 109 -4.69 -36.81 -10.57
C VAL A 109 -3.17 -36.93 -10.82
N ILE A 110 -2.42 -37.18 -9.76
CA ILE A 110 -1.03 -37.59 -9.80
C ILE A 110 -1.05 -39.12 -9.68
N PRO A 111 -0.80 -39.86 -10.77
CA PRO A 111 -0.79 -41.31 -10.71
C PRO A 111 0.39 -41.80 -9.86
N PRO A 112 0.19 -42.72 -8.91
CA PRO A 112 1.29 -43.36 -8.20
C PRO A 112 2.11 -44.24 -9.15
N ASP A 113 3.40 -44.43 -8.84
CA ASP A 113 4.23 -45.43 -9.53
C ASP A 113 3.87 -46.85 -9.04
N LEU A 114 4.51 -47.89 -9.60
CA LEU A 114 4.31 -49.29 -9.19
C LEU A 114 4.49 -49.54 -7.68
N ASN A 115 5.36 -48.74 -7.03
CA ASN A 115 5.65 -48.81 -5.60
C ASN A 115 4.97 -47.67 -4.79
N GLY A 116 3.99 -46.98 -5.37
CA GLY A 116 3.33 -45.82 -4.75
C GLY A 116 4.00 -44.49 -5.08
N TYR A 117 3.81 -43.49 -4.20
CA TYR A 117 4.39 -42.16 -4.35
C TYR A 117 5.84 -42.10 -3.86
N THR A 118 6.74 -41.58 -4.68
CA THR A 118 8.17 -41.39 -4.35
C THR A 118 8.51 -39.93 -4.08
N SER A 119 9.51 -39.67 -3.24
CA SER A 119 10.06 -38.31 -2.98
C SER A 119 10.38 -37.54 -4.26
N GLN A 120 11.01 -38.18 -5.24
CA GLN A 120 11.43 -37.56 -6.49
C GLN A 120 10.22 -37.11 -7.32
N GLN A 121 9.20 -37.96 -7.42
CA GLN A 121 7.94 -37.62 -8.08
C GLN A 121 7.25 -36.44 -7.39
N LEU A 122 7.13 -36.49 -6.05
CA LEU A 122 6.51 -35.43 -5.26
C LEU A 122 7.28 -34.11 -5.35
N LYS A 123 8.62 -34.15 -5.37
CA LYS A 123 9.49 -32.99 -5.53
C LYS A 123 9.32 -32.36 -6.92
N ALA A 124 9.25 -33.17 -7.97
CA ALA A 124 9.02 -32.71 -9.33
C ALA A 124 7.64 -32.07 -9.50
N VAL A 125 6.58 -32.75 -9.03
CA VAL A 125 5.19 -32.27 -9.19
C VAL A 125 4.91 -31.04 -8.33
N SER A 126 5.46 -30.96 -7.12
CA SER A 126 5.32 -29.78 -6.26
C SER A 126 6.19 -28.60 -6.69
N GLY A 127 7.04 -28.74 -7.72
CA GLY A 127 7.98 -27.69 -8.11
C GLY A 127 8.95 -27.33 -6.99
N ASN A 128 9.50 -28.34 -6.31
CA ASN A 128 10.36 -28.20 -5.14
C ASN A 128 9.65 -27.52 -3.95
N GLY A 129 8.40 -27.94 -3.67
CA GLY A 129 7.59 -27.42 -2.55
C GLY A 129 6.77 -26.17 -2.83
N LYS A 130 6.89 -25.57 -4.02
CA LYS A 130 6.18 -24.34 -4.42
C LYS A 130 4.67 -24.54 -4.54
N TYR A 131 4.21 -25.71 -4.97
CA TYR A 131 2.81 -26.01 -5.24
C TYR A 131 2.22 -26.93 -4.17
N THR A 132 0.96 -26.68 -3.82
CA THR A 132 0.19 -27.52 -2.88
C THR A 132 -0.37 -28.73 -3.62
N MET A 133 -0.21 -29.91 -3.03
CA MET A 133 -0.84 -31.15 -3.51
C MET A 133 -2.11 -31.43 -2.70
N TYR A 134 -3.12 -32.06 -3.32
CA TYR A 134 -4.41 -32.31 -2.69
C TYR A 134 -4.60 -33.81 -2.49
N ILE A 135 -4.94 -34.22 -1.27
CA ILE A 135 -5.25 -35.60 -0.91
C ILE A 135 -6.76 -35.75 -1.03
N ALA A 136 -7.22 -36.67 -1.88
CA ALA A 136 -8.65 -36.91 -2.07
C ALA A 136 -8.99 -38.39 -1.79
N PRO A 137 -9.96 -38.68 -0.90
CA PRO A 137 -10.42 -40.05 -0.64
C PRO A 137 -11.15 -40.62 -1.86
N LEU A 138 -11.02 -41.92 -2.12
CA LEU A 138 -11.53 -42.54 -3.35
C LEU A 138 -12.98 -43.05 -3.26
N GLN A 139 -13.36 -43.66 -2.14
CA GLN A 139 -14.64 -44.38 -2.02
C GLN A 139 -15.56 -43.85 -0.91
N GLU A 140 -15.16 -42.78 -0.23
CA GLU A 140 -15.86 -42.22 0.92
C GLU A 140 -15.84 -40.69 0.86
N GLU A 141 -16.93 -40.07 1.32
CA GLU A 141 -17.01 -38.63 1.57
C GLU A 141 -16.95 -38.39 3.08
N LEU A 142 -15.96 -37.64 3.52
CA LEU A 142 -15.73 -37.36 4.94
C LEU A 142 -16.68 -36.27 5.45
N ASP A 143 -17.17 -36.46 6.67
CA ASP A 143 -17.97 -35.44 7.36
C ASP A 143 -17.19 -34.12 7.54
N THR A 144 -17.86 -33.00 7.30
CA THR A 144 -17.31 -31.63 7.40
C THR A 144 -17.81 -30.88 8.63
N VAL A 145 -18.45 -31.56 9.59
CA VAL A 145 -18.85 -30.96 10.87
C VAL A 145 -17.61 -30.40 11.62
N PRO A 146 -17.67 -29.14 12.10
CA PRO A 146 -16.59 -28.54 12.88
C PRO A 146 -16.23 -29.36 14.13
N LEU A 147 -14.93 -29.61 14.29
CA LEU A 147 -14.40 -30.32 15.45
C LEU A 147 -14.11 -29.36 16.62
N PRO A 148 -14.20 -29.84 17.87
CA PRO A 148 -13.83 -29.05 19.03
C PRO A 148 -12.32 -28.73 19.03
N PRO A 149 -11.88 -27.61 19.65
CA PRO A 149 -10.46 -27.22 19.70
C PRO A 149 -9.50 -28.26 20.31
N GLU A 150 -10.04 -29.17 21.12
CA GLU A 150 -9.32 -30.25 21.81
C GLU A 150 -9.18 -31.53 20.96
N ALA A 151 -9.72 -31.55 19.73
CA ALA A 151 -9.66 -32.72 18.85
C ALA A 151 -8.22 -33.08 18.46
N LYS A 152 -7.95 -34.38 18.23
CA LYS A 152 -6.61 -34.91 17.90
C LYS A 152 -6.05 -34.31 16.62
N GLU A 153 -6.94 -33.98 15.68
CA GLU A 153 -6.65 -33.32 14.41
C GLU A 153 -5.90 -32.00 14.61
N PHE A 154 -6.09 -31.34 15.76
CA PHE A 154 -5.54 -30.04 16.09
C PHE A 154 -4.38 -30.08 17.09
N GLU A 155 -3.96 -31.26 17.54
CA GLU A 155 -2.94 -31.43 18.57
C GLU A 155 -1.58 -30.83 18.17
N LYS A 156 -1.13 -31.12 16.94
CA LYS A 156 0.16 -30.65 16.39
C LYS A 156 0.13 -29.22 15.84
N MET A 157 -1.00 -28.53 15.97
CA MET A 157 -1.16 -27.17 15.43
C MET A 157 -0.77 -26.13 16.48
N PRO A 158 -0.15 -25.00 16.10
CA PRO A 158 0.09 -23.90 17.01
C PRO A 158 -1.23 -23.38 17.61
N LYS A 159 -1.29 -23.26 18.94
CA LYS A 159 -2.48 -22.83 19.69
C LYS A 159 -2.24 -21.50 20.39
N ALA A 160 -3.29 -20.71 20.53
CA ALA A 160 -3.31 -19.52 21.38
C ALA A 160 -4.58 -19.48 22.23
N GLN A 161 -4.51 -18.75 23.34
CA GLN A 161 -5.61 -18.68 24.29
C GLN A 161 -6.72 -17.75 23.77
N CYS A 162 -7.97 -18.20 23.78
CA CYS A 162 -9.12 -17.34 23.56
C CYS A 162 -9.27 -16.36 24.74
N THR A 163 -9.39 -15.07 24.47
CA THR A 163 -9.56 -14.05 25.52
C THR A 163 -10.88 -14.19 26.28
N THR A 164 -11.89 -14.75 25.61
CA THR A 164 -13.26 -14.93 26.10
C THR A 164 -13.43 -16.19 26.95
N CYS A 165 -13.28 -17.40 26.38
CA CYS A 165 -13.46 -18.66 27.13
C CYS A 165 -12.18 -19.23 27.77
N LYS A 166 -11.03 -18.57 27.58
CA LYS A 166 -9.71 -18.99 28.10
C LYS A 166 -9.20 -20.35 27.61
N LYS A 167 -9.88 -21.01 26.66
CA LYS A 167 -9.43 -22.27 26.03
C LYS A 167 -8.27 -22.04 25.05
N MET A 168 -7.39 -23.03 24.93
CA MET A 168 -6.30 -23.05 23.94
C MET A 168 -6.83 -23.53 22.60
N VAL A 169 -6.91 -22.61 21.63
CA VAL A 169 -7.52 -22.85 20.32
C VAL A 169 -6.47 -22.74 19.21
N PRO A 170 -6.48 -23.64 18.21
CA PRO A 170 -5.53 -23.56 17.09
C PRO A 170 -5.65 -22.23 16.34
N LEU A 171 -4.51 -21.63 16.00
CA LEU A 171 -4.45 -20.30 15.37
C LEU A 171 -5.31 -20.19 14.09
N GLN A 172 -5.38 -21.27 13.32
CA GLN A 172 -6.12 -21.29 12.05
C GLN A 172 -7.65 -21.22 12.23
N ILE A 173 -8.18 -21.66 13.37
CA ILE A 173 -9.63 -21.65 13.67
C ILE A 173 -10.02 -20.64 14.75
N LEU A 174 -9.04 -20.02 15.42
CA LEU A 174 -9.24 -19.04 16.49
C LEU A 174 -10.15 -17.86 16.09
N PRO A 175 -10.04 -17.24 14.89
CA PRO A 175 -10.96 -16.17 14.50
C PRO A 175 -12.43 -16.62 14.44
N GLY A 176 -12.68 -17.82 13.91
CA GLY A 176 -14.02 -18.42 13.87
C GLY A 176 -14.53 -18.72 15.28
N HIS A 177 -13.67 -19.28 16.13
CA HIS A 177 -13.97 -19.53 17.53
C HIS A 177 -14.30 -18.24 18.29
N ILE A 178 -13.52 -17.16 18.17
CA ILE A 178 -13.79 -15.88 18.87
C ILE A 178 -15.16 -15.33 18.46
N LYS A 179 -15.52 -15.42 17.17
CA LYS A 179 -16.81 -14.95 16.68
C LYS A 179 -17.98 -15.70 17.32
N GLU A 180 -17.87 -17.02 17.44
CA GLU A 180 -18.92 -17.85 18.04
C GLU A 180 -18.92 -17.77 19.58
N CYS A 181 -17.74 -17.74 20.19
CA CYS A 181 -17.57 -17.63 21.64
C CYS A 181 -18.11 -16.30 22.19
N LYS A 182 -18.05 -15.22 21.40
CA LYS A 182 -18.68 -13.94 21.76
C LYS A 182 -20.20 -13.98 21.69
N LYS A 183 -20.79 -14.72 20.73
CA LYS A 183 -22.26 -14.86 20.64
C LYS A 183 -22.83 -15.63 21.83
N GLN A 184 -22.17 -16.72 22.22
CA GLN A 184 -22.58 -17.53 23.36
C GLN A 184 -22.56 -16.74 24.70
N LEU A 185 -21.74 -15.69 24.81
CA LEU A 185 -21.79 -14.79 25.96
C LEU A 185 -23.00 -13.85 25.95
N VAL A 186 -23.46 -13.42 24.77
CA VAL A 186 -24.61 -12.50 24.66
C VAL A 186 -25.92 -13.25 24.91
N ASP A 187 -26.03 -14.50 24.43
CA ASP A 187 -27.22 -15.34 24.65
C ASP A 187 -27.43 -15.74 26.12
N LEU A 188 -26.38 -15.72 26.95
CA LEU A 188 -26.47 -15.94 28.40
C LEU A 188 -26.89 -14.68 29.19
N CYS A 189 -26.82 -13.50 28.57
CA CYS A 189 -27.23 -12.23 29.17
C CYS A 189 -28.71 -11.91 28.88
N ASP A 190 -29.23 -12.34 27.73
CA ASP A 190 -30.60 -12.03 27.26
C ASP A 190 -31.69 -12.98 27.80
N SER A 191 -31.35 -13.89 28.74
CA SER A 191 -32.33 -14.78 29.39
C SER A 191 -32.74 -14.34 30.80
N ALA A 192 -32.41 -13.10 31.20
CA ALA A 192 -32.73 -12.57 32.52
C ALA A 192 -33.23 -11.11 32.47
N GLU A 193 -34.25 -10.81 31.68
CA GLU A 193 -35.02 -9.56 31.82
C GLU A 193 -36.53 -9.82 31.65
N GLU A 194 -37.19 -10.29 32.70
CA GLU A 194 -38.55 -9.87 33.02
C GLU A 194 -38.66 -9.57 34.53
N GLU A 195 -39.41 -8.51 34.84
CA GLU A 195 -39.85 -8.02 36.17
C GLU A 195 -38.97 -7.00 36.95
N SER A 196 -39.24 -5.73 36.64
CA SER A 196 -39.75 -4.69 37.57
C SER A 196 -38.97 -4.27 38.85
N CYS A 197 -38.68 -2.96 38.88
CA CYS A 197 -38.90 -2.00 39.99
C CYS A 197 -38.01 -1.96 41.26
N LYS A 198 -37.37 -0.78 41.42
CA LYS A 198 -37.10 0.06 42.63
C LYS A 198 -35.82 -0.16 43.45
N GLU A 199 -35.26 0.99 43.82
CA GLU A 199 -34.11 1.26 44.69
C GLU A 199 -34.40 0.93 46.16
N GLU A 200 -33.42 0.34 46.86
CA GLU A 200 -32.78 0.80 48.11
C GLU A 200 -32.18 -0.36 48.93
N ASP A 201 -30.85 -0.28 49.07
CA ASP A 201 -29.96 -0.54 50.21
C ASP A 201 -29.87 -1.85 51.05
N GLU A 202 -28.58 -2.14 51.29
CA GLU A 202 -27.89 -2.82 52.39
C GLU A 202 -27.88 -4.37 52.58
N CYS A 203 -26.83 -4.94 51.94
CA CYS A 203 -25.60 -5.48 52.58
C CYS A 203 -25.65 -6.75 53.44
N SER A 204 -24.94 -7.79 52.96
CA SER A 204 -23.84 -8.54 53.65
C SER A 204 -23.61 -9.89 52.93
N ALA A 205 -22.40 -10.41 52.69
CA ALA A 205 -21.05 -10.00 53.02
C ALA A 205 -20.03 -10.68 52.07
N ALA A 206 -18.91 -9.97 51.86
CA ALA A 206 -17.52 -10.44 51.79
C ALA A 206 -17.06 -11.45 50.71
N LEU A 207 -16.30 -10.96 49.71
CA LEU A 207 -14.83 -11.13 49.65
C LEU A 207 -14.18 -10.21 48.58
N CYS A 208 -13.55 -9.15 49.11
CA CYS A 208 -12.38 -8.37 48.65
C CYS A 208 -12.43 -7.54 47.34
N TYR A 209 -12.90 -6.30 47.49
CA TYR A 209 -12.42 -5.13 46.76
C TYR A 209 -11.10 -4.66 47.42
N GLU A 210 -9.96 -4.75 46.75
CA GLU A 210 -8.76 -4.05 47.20
C GLU A 210 -8.81 -2.60 46.71
N LYS A 211 -8.91 -1.65 47.67
CA LYS A 211 -8.46 -0.27 47.46
C LYS A 211 -6.96 -0.35 47.18
N SER A 212 -6.58 -0.20 45.92
CA SER A 212 -5.19 -0.01 45.53
C SER A 212 -4.65 1.25 46.22
N LYS A 213 -3.78 1.06 47.22
CA LYS A 213 -2.99 2.13 47.80
C LYS A 213 -2.07 2.65 46.70
N THR A 214 -2.37 3.81 46.11
CA THR A 214 -1.45 4.46 45.16
C THR A 214 -0.39 5.25 45.94
N ALA A 215 0.85 5.22 45.47
CA ALA A 215 1.95 6.03 45.98
C ALA A 215 2.39 7.03 44.90
N GLU A 216 2.79 8.24 45.31
CA GLU A 216 3.22 9.29 44.38
C GLU A 216 4.70 9.15 44.04
N CYS A 217 5.03 9.26 42.75
CA CYS A 217 6.42 9.26 42.28
C CYS A 217 7.13 10.55 42.75
N PRO A 218 8.25 10.47 43.46
CA PRO A 218 8.96 11.65 43.96
C PRO A 218 9.63 12.51 42.86
N VAL A 219 9.62 12.07 41.59
CA VAL A 219 10.23 12.78 40.46
C VAL A 219 9.20 13.49 39.59
N CYS A 220 8.01 12.93 39.39
CA CYS A 220 6.97 13.51 38.52
C CYS A 220 5.62 13.74 39.22
N SER A 221 5.51 13.43 40.51
CA SER A 221 4.33 13.62 41.36
C SER A 221 3.05 12.91 40.91
N ASN A 222 3.14 11.98 39.97
CA ASN A 222 2.01 11.18 39.52
C ASN A 222 1.79 9.96 40.44
N ALA A 223 0.52 9.60 40.66
CA ALA A 223 0.13 8.48 41.52
C ALA A 223 0.19 7.15 40.74
N PHE A 224 0.96 6.20 41.26
CA PHE A 224 1.14 4.88 40.67
C PHE A 224 0.85 3.75 41.67
N HIS A 225 0.59 2.56 41.15
CA HIS A 225 0.49 1.37 41.97
C HIS A 225 1.87 1.03 42.59
N PRO A 226 1.96 0.58 43.85
CA PRO A 226 3.24 0.36 44.55
C PRO A 226 4.14 -0.66 43.85
N GLU A 227 3.57 -1.56 43.05
CA GLU A 227 4.32 -2.56 42.28
C GLU A 227 4.99 -1.99 41.02
N ILE A 228 4.56 -0.82 40.56
CA ILE A 228 5.02 -0.19 39.31
C ILE A 228 5.82 1.08 39.63
N ILE A 229 5.64 1.67 40.82
CA ILE A 229 6.34 2.89 41.24
C ILE A 229 7.86 2.69 41.29
N GLU A 230 8.35 1.51 41.65
CA GLU A 230 9.80 1.24 41.73
C GLU A 230 10.42 1.19 40.32
N PHE A 231 9.75 0.55 39.36
CA PHE A 231 10.16 0.53 37.95
C PHE A 231 10.04 1.91 37.29
N HIS A 232 8.97 2.64 37.60
CA HIS A 232 8.78 4.00 37.11
C HIS A 232 9.83 4.95 37.72
N ALA A 233 10.05 4.93 39.03
CA ALA A 233 11.05 5.78 39.68
C ALA A 233 12.47 5.51 39.16
N ALA A 234 12.80 4.24 38.85
CA ALA A 234 14.08 3.86 38.27
C ALA A 234 14.32 4.43 36.86
N SER A 235 13.27 4.73 36.10
CA SER A 235 13.35 5.27 34.74
C SER A 235 13.01 6.76 34.65
N CYS A 236 12.28 7.29 35.62
CA CYS A 236 11.86 8.70 35.68
C CYS A 236 13.04 9.64 35.96
N GLY A 237 14.06 9.18 36.69
CA GLY A 237 15.28 9.96 36.99
C GLY A 237 16.36 9.97 35.89
N SER A 238 16.21 9.21 34.80
CA SER A 238 17.23 9.11 33.75
C SER A 238 17.12 10.14 32.63
N ARG A 239 16.24 11.14 32.76
CA ARG A 239 16.23 12.32 31.88
C ARG A 239 16.95 13.43 32.61
N THR A 240 18.21 13.64 32.24
CA THR A 240 18.99 14.80 32.66
C THR A 240 18.19 16.07 32.38
N SER A 241 18.05 16.83 33.45
CA SER A 241 17.61 18.21 33.50
C SER A 241 18.23 19.04 32.38
N ASP A 242 17.38 19.69 31.59
CA ASP A 242 17.43 21.14 31.49
C ASP A 242 15.99 21.64 31.56
N GLY A 243 15.69 22.28 32.69
CA GLY A 243 14.42 22.92 32.92
C GLY A 243 14.41 24.29 32.24
N ASP A 244 13.36 24.53 31.47
CA ASP A 244 12.56 25.73 31.67
C ASP A 244 11.12 25.43 31.25
N GLY A 245 10.17 26.00 31.99
CA GLY A 245 8.76 25.68 31.88
C GLY A 245 8.22 25.91 30.47
N HIS A 246 7.83 24.83 29.81
CA HIS A 246 6.92 24.89 28.67
C HIS A 246 5.77 23.93 28.95
N GLU A 247 4.56 24.51 28.98
CA GLU A 247 3.32 23.79 28.72
C GLU A 247 3.58 22.77 27.61
N SER A 248 3.14 21.52 27.81
CA SER A 248 3.28 20.45 26.84
C SER A 248 2.64 20.87 25.51
N SER A 249 3.45 21.42 24.60
CA SER A 249 3.05 21.69 23.23
C SER A 249 3.03 20.36 22.50
N ASP A 250 1.87 20.02 21.94
CA ASP A 250 1.74 18.93 21.00
C ASP A 250 2.84 19.06 19.92
N PRO A 251 3.57 17.99 19.54
CA PRO A 251 4.63 18.05 18.53
C PRO A 251 4.16 18.52 17.14
N ILE A 252 2.85 18.71 16.96
CA ILE A 252 2.22 19.24 15.75
C ILE A 252 2.32 20.77 15.68
N SER A 253 2.63 21.51 16.75
CA SER A 253 2.56 23.00 16.73
C SER A 253 3.73 23.76 16.09
N THR A 254 4.79 23.08 15.63
CA THR A 254 6.12 23.70 15.48
C THR A 254 6.72 23.61 14.06
N PHE A 255 5.94 23.27 13.03
CA PHE A 255 6.47 23.18 11.67
C PHE A 255 6.84 24.56 11.11
N GLN A 256 7.99 24.66 10.43
CA GLN A 256 8.49 25.90 9.83
C GLN A 256 8.39 25.89 8.30
N SER A 257 8.23 24.71 7.70
CA SER A 257 8.15 24.51 6.26
C SER A 257 7.30 23.29 5.88
N SER A 258 6.88 23.22 4.61
CA SER A 258 6.22 22.02 4.07
C SER A 258 7.11 20.78 4.14
N GLU A 259 8.44 20.95 4.06
CA GLU A 259 9.41 19.85 4.16
C GLU A 259 9.43 19.23 5.56
N ASP A 260 9.30 20.05 6.61
CA ASP A 260 9.22 19.55 7.99
C ASP A 260 7.97 18.67 8.19
N ILE A 261 6.86 19.05 7.55
CA ILE A 261 5.62 18.27 7.53
C ILE A 261 5.83 16.94 6.82
N LEU A 262 6.44 16.94 5.63
CA LEU A 262 6.73 15.71 4.88
C LEU A 262 7.64 14.78 5.68
N ASN A 263 8.70 15.31 6.30
CA ASN A 263 9.59 14.56 7.16
C ASN A 263 8.85 13.97 8.36
N TRP A 264 8.02 14.75 9.04
CA TRP A 264 7.23 14.26 10.17
C TRP A 264 6.26 13.14 9.77
N ILE A 265 5.56 13.29 8.64
CA ILE A 265 4.63 12.27 8.13
C ILE A 265 5.39 11.00 7.75
N SER A 266 6.60 11.12 7.19
CA SER A 266 7.44 9.97 6.86
C SER A 266 7.80 9.12 8.08
N TYR A 267 8.01 9.75 9.25
CA TYR A 267 8.23 9.05 10.52
C TYR A 267 6.99 8.34 11.07
N GLN A 268 5.79 8.66 10.57
CA GLN A 268 4.55 7.97 10.96
C GLN A 268 4.33 6.65 10.20
N VAL A 269 5.18 6.35 9.20
CA VAL A 269 5.09 5.11 8.42
C VAL A 269 5.52 3.93 9.29
N ASP A 270 4.66 2.92 9.36
CA ASP A 270 4.94 1.70 10.10
C ASP A 270 5.92 0.82 9.32
N GLU A 271 7.19 0.83 9.75
CA GLU A 271 8.28 0.01 9.20
C GLU A 271 8.24 -1.46 9.66
N THR A 272 7.34 -1.84 10.58
CA THR A 272 7.28 -3.23 11.09
C THR A 272 6.68 -4.21 10.09
N ASN A 273 5.85 -3.72 9.17
CA ASN A 273 5.16 -4.51 8.18
C ASN A 273 5.25 -3.88 6.79
N THR A 274 4.90 -4.66 5.77
CA THR A 274 4.86 -4.18 4.38
C THR A 274 3.46 -4.26 3.79
N PHE A 275 3.03 -3.16 3.18
CA PHE A 275 1.83 -3.13 2.35
C PHE A 275 2.22 -3.47 0.92
N SER A 276 1.97 -4.71 0.49
CA SER A 276 2.44 -5.20 -0.80
C SER A 276 1.40 -5.04 -1.90
N ILE A 277 1.76 -4.35 -2.99
CA ILE A 277 0.94 -4.19 -4.19
C ILE A 277 1.65 -4.82 -5.39
N CYS A 278 0.93 -5.63 -6.16
CA CYS A 278 1.48 -6.29 -7.35
C CYS A 278 0.65 -6.01 -8.60
N VAL A 279 1.19 -5.21 -9.52
CA VAL A 279 0.47 -4.64 -10.67
C VAL A 279 1.24 -4.82 -11.99
N SER A 280 0.57 -4.68 -13.14
CA SER A 280 1.26 -4.45 -14.43
C SER A 280 1.22 -2.97 -14.75
N ARG A 281 2.17 -2.49 -15.55
CA ARG A 281 2.12 -1.13 -16.12
C ARG A 281 0.82 -0.86 -16.89
N THR A 282 0.32 -1.88 -17.61
CA THR A 282 -0.89 -1.77 -18.44
C THR A 282 -2.22 -1.71 -17.68
N ASP A 283 -2.26 -2.18 -16.44
CA ASP A 283 -3.48 -2.22 -15.62
C ASP A 283 -3.20 -1.70 -14.20
N LEU A 284 -2.36 -0.66 -14.12
CA LEU A 284 -1.90 -0.11 -12.85
C LEU A 284 -3.05 0.43 -12.03
N TYR A 285 -3.91 1.26 -12.63
CA TYR A 285 -5.00 1.93 -11.91
C TYR A 285 -6.02 0.94 -11.34
N ASN A 286 -6.67 0.12 -12.18
CA ASN A 286 -7.77 -0.73 -11.68
C ASN A 286 -7.26 -1.76 -10.68
N ARG A 287 -6.14 -2.42 -10.99
CA ARG A 287 -5.55 -3.42 -10.12
C ARG A 287 -4.94 -2.82 -8.85
N GLY A 288 -4.36 -1.63 -8.96
CA GLY A 288 -3.85 -0.82 -7.84
C GLY A 288 -4.99 -0.47 -6.88
N MET A 289 -6.06 0.17 -7.37
CA MET A 289 -7.25 0.51 -6.58
C MET A 289 -7.83 -0.72 -5.87
N GLN A 290 -8.03 -1.83 -6.60
CA GLN A 290 -8.60 -3.05 -6.04
C GLN A 290 -7.71 -3.67 -4.96
N GLN A 291 -6.39 -3.71 -5.14
CA GLN A 291 -5.48 -4.23 -4.11
C GLN A 291 -5.39 -3.30 -2.91
N TRP A 292 -5.41 -1.99 -3.17
CA TRP A 292 -5.40 -0.99 -2.12
C TRP A 292 -6.61 -1.14 -1.19
N GLN A 293 -7.81 -1.31 -1.76
CA GLN A 293 -9.06 -1.48 -1.01
C GLN A 293 -9.16 -2.81 -0.26
N ARG A 294 -8.50 -3.87 -0.74
CA ARG A 294 -8.60 -5.20 -0.13
C ARG A 294 -8.02 -5.27 1.28
N GLN A 295 -7.01 -4.46 1.60
CA GLN A 295 -6.36 -4.30 2.93
C GLN A 295 -6.32 -5.59 3.80
N LYS A 296 -6.04 -6.76 3.21
CA LYS A 296 -6.36 -8.06 3.86
C LYS A 296 -5.52 -8.39 5.09
N LYS A 297 -4.24 -8.03 5.07
CA LYS A 297 -3.26 -8.46 6.09
C LYS A 297 -2.41 -7.32 6.64
N THR A 298 -2.27 -6.24 5.88
CA THR A 298 -1.43 -5.09 6.21
C THR A 298 -2.15 -3.81 5.81
N SER A 299 -1.86 -2.74 6.53
CA SER A 299 -2.51 -1.44 6.39
C SER A 299 -1.74 -0.55 5.40
N PRO A 300 -2.40 0.37 4.69
CA PRO A 300 -1.72 1.44 3.96
C PRO A 300 -0.86 2.38 4.82
N LYS A 301 -0.94 2.27 6.16
CA LYS A 301 -0.01 2.92 7.11
C LYS A 301 1.39 2.29 7.12
N CYS A 302 1.49 1.03 6.71
CA CYS A 302 2.75 0.31 6.66
C CYS A 302 3.54 0.70 5.41
N ARG A 303 4.85 0.42 5.42
CA ARG A 303 5.71 0.67 4.27
C ARG A 303 5.20 -0.01 3.00
N LEU A 304 4.95 0.77 1.96
CA LEU A 304 4.50 0.30 0.65
C LEU A 304 5.64 -0.46 -0.03
N LYS A 305 5.31 -1.60 -0.63
CA LYS A 305 6.21 -2.41 -1.44
C LYS A 305 5.52 -2.75 -2.74
N VAL A 306 6.08 -2.29 -3.85
CA VAL A 306 5.47 -2.50 -5.16
C VAL A 306 6.25 -3.55 -5.95
N THR A 307 5.53 -4.40 -6.66
CA THR A 307 6.12 -5.40 -7.57
C THR A 307 5.40 -5.36 -8.92
N PHE A 308 6.12 -4.98 -9.98
CA PHE A 308 5.61 -5.04 -11.34
C PHE A 308 5.74 -6.45 -11.92
N PHE A 309 4.74 -6.92 -12.66
CA PHE A 309 4.84 -8.22 -13.34
C PHE A 309 6.04 -8.23 -14.30
N VAL A 310 6.80 -9.32 -14.30
CA VAL A 310 7.95 -9.57 -15.20
C VAL A 310 9.20 -8.73 -14.91
N GLU A 311 9.13 -7.70 -14.07
CA GLU A 311 10.30 -6.95 -13.59
C GLU A 311 10.87 -7.61 -12.32
N ALA A 312 12.00 -8.32 -12.45
CA ALA A 312 12.73 -8.89 -11.32
C ALA A 312 13.55 -7.81 -10.60
N GLY A 313 12.88 -6.82 -10.00
CA GLY A 313 13.48 -5.76 -9.21
C GLY A 313 13.24 -5.95 -7.71
N ILE A 314 14.29 -5.80 -6.89
CA ILE A 314 14.13 -5.58 -5.45
C ILE A 314 13.74 -4.11 -5.29
N ASP A 315 12.55 -3.86 -4.75
CA ASP A 315 12.09 -2.49 -4.50
C ASP A 315 12.91 -1.84 -3.39
N THR A 316 13.87 -1.00 -3.78
CA THR A 316 14.63 -0.13 -2.88
C THR A 316 13.93 1.22 -2.63
N GLY A 317 12.66 1.36 -3.05
CA GLY A 317 11.86 2.59 -3.00
C GLY A 317 11.59 3.19 -4.39
N ALA A 318 12.41 2.85 -5.39
CA ALA A 318 12.25 3.30 -6.77
C ALA A 318 10.93 2.84 -7.40
N LEU A 319 10.58 1.56 -7.25
CA LEU A 319 9.36 1.02 -7.86
C LEU A 319 8.11 1.55 -7.15
N THR A 320 8.21 1.77 -5.84
CA THR A 320 7.18 2.44 -5.04
C THR A 320 6.93 3.87 -5.53
N LYS A 321 8.00 4.66 -5.73
CA LYS A 321 7.88 6.03 -6.25
C LYS A 321 7.29 6.08 -7.66
N ASP A 322 7.76 5.20 -8.55
CA ASP A 322 7.24 5.09 -9.91
C ASP A 322 5.74 4.77 -9.91
N PHE A 323 5.33 3.79 -9.09
CA PHE A 323 3.93 3.41 -8.95
C PHE A 323 3.08 4.54 -8.39
N LEU A 324 3.50 5.20 -7.31
CA LEU A 324 2.75 6.32 -6.73
C LEU A 324 2.61 7.49 -7.71
N THR A 325 3.65 7.74 -8.51
CA THR A 325 3.63 8.77 -9.56
C THR A 325 2.58 8.45 -10.61
N GLU A 326 2.65 7.25 -11.20
CA GLU A 326 1.71 6.84 -12.26
C GLU A 326 0.28 6.68 -11.71
N MET A 327 0.13 6.22 -10.47
CA MET A 327 -1.16 6.10 -9.79
C MET A 327 -1.81 7.46 -9.55
N LEU A 328 -1.05 8.47 -9.10
CA LEU A 328 -1.58 9.82 -8.88
C LEU A 328 -2.01 10.48 -10.19
N VAL A 329 -1.27 10.28 -11.29
CA VAL A 329 -1.67 10.75 -12.63
C VAL A 329 -3.00 10.12 -13.06
N GLU A 330 -3.17 8.81 -12.88
CA GLU A 330 -4.43 8.14 -13.23
C GLU A 330 -5.58 8.53 -12.29
N ILE A 331 -5.32 8.76 -11.00
CA ILE A 331 -6.29 9.32 -10.05
C ILE A 331 -6.74 10.70 -10.50
N GLU A 332 -5.80 11.60 -10.78
CA GLU A 332 -6.07 12.97 -11.25
C GLU A 332 -6.94 12.95 -12.51
N LYS A 333 -6.58 12.10 -13.49
CA LYS A 333 -7.29 11.99 -14.77
C LYS A 333 -8.70 11.42 -14.64
N ARG A 334 -8.92 10.45 -13.74
CA ARG A 334 -10.19 9.69 -13.65
C ARG A 334 -11.16 10.19 -12.60
N LEU A 335 -10.66 10.84 -11.55
CA LEU A 335 -11.47 11.27 -10.40
C LEU A 335 -11.57 12.79 -10.29
N PHE A 336 -10.80 13.55 -11.07
CA PHE A 336 -10.82 15.01 -11.03
C PHE A 336 -11.03 15.63 -12.41
N VAL A 337 -11.69 16.78 -12.44
CA VAL A 337 -11.99 17.55 -13.66
C VAL A 337 -11.45 18.97 -13.52
N GLU A 338 -10.76 19.41 -14.58
CA GLU A 338 -10.22 20.75 -14.69
C GLU A 338 -11.31 21.73 -15.12
N GLY A 339 -11.36 22.89 -14.46
CA GLY A 339 -12.25 23.96 -14.90
C GLY A 339 -11.67 24.81 -16.03
N PRO A 340 -12.50 25.66 -16.66
CA PRO A 340 -12.09 26.46 -17.82
C PRO A 340 -10.96 27.44 -17.52
N ASP A 341 -10.80 27.86 -16.26
CA ASP A 341 -9.77 28.80 -15.80
C ASP A 341 -8.41 28.14 -15.51
N LYS A 342 -8.32 26.81 -15.54
CA LYS A 342 -7.12 26.01 -15.24
C LYS A 342 -6.47 26.33 -13.88
N LYS A 343 -7.27 26.75 -12.89
CA LYS A 343 -6.82 27.06 -11.52
C LYS A 343 -6.95 25.87 -10.57
N GLY A 344 -6.64 24.67 -11.07
CA GLY A 344 -6.83 23.41 -10.36
C GLY A 344 -8.14 22.71 -10.69
N LYS A 345 -8.37 21.59 -10.02
CA LYS A 345 -9.39 20.59 -10.36
C LYS A 345 -10.32 20.30 -9.19
N ASN A 346 -11.59 20.05 -9.52
CA ASN A 346 -12.59 19.54 -8.57
C ASN A 346 -12.72 18.02 -8.72
N PRO A 347 -13.21 17.30 -7.71
CA PRO A 347 -13.69 15.93 -7.90
C PRO A 347 -14.75 15.87 -9.00
N ILE A 348 -14.75 14.80 -9.79
CA ILE A 348 -15.84 14.52 -10.73
C ILE A 348 -17.07 14.10 -9.93
N TYR A 349 -18.22 14.65 -10.29
CA TYR A 349 -19.50 14.17 -9.76
C TYR A 349 -19.86 12.81 -10.37
N CYS A 350 -19.32 11.73 -9.80
CA CYS A 350 -19.56 10.35 -10.24
C CYS A 350 -20.02 9.48 -9.07
N LEU A 351 -21.31 9.12 -9.07
CA LEU A 351 -21.89 8.28 -8.02
C LEU A 351 -21.35 6.84 -8.04
N ASN A 352 -20.95 6.32 -9.20
CA ASN A 352 -20.33 4.98 -9.29
C ASN A 352 -18.96 4.96 -8.61
N SER A 353 -18.14 5.98 -8.83
CA SER A 353 -16.83 6.12 -8.16
C SER A 353 -17.00 6.34 -6.65
N LEU A 354 -18.05 7.08 -6.25
CA LEU A 354 -18.41 7.28 -4.84
C LEU A 354 -18.82 5.95 -4.18
N ASP A 355 -19.73 5.19 -4.78
CA ASP A 355 -20.20 3.90 -4.25
C ASP A 355 -19.05 2.89 -4.12
N CYS A 356 -18.16 2.84 -5.11
CA CYS A 356 -16.95 2.03 -5.08
C CYS A 356 -15.86 2.53 -4.10
N ASN A 357 -16.10 3.59 -3.32
CA ASN A 357 -15.15 4.20 -2.39
C ASN A 357 -13.82 4.64 -3.05
N TYR A 358 -13.84 4.99 -4.34
CA TYR A 358 -12.61 5.37 -5.06
C TYR A 358 -12.02 6.68 -4.55
N PHE A 359 -12.85 7.64 -4.14
CA PHE A 359 -12.34 8.88 -3.54
C PHE A 359 -11.66 8.62 -2.20
N ARG A 360 -12.16 7.66 -1.41
CA ARG A 360 -11.50 7.27 -0.15
C ARG A 360 -10.13 6.66 -0.41
N THR A 361 -10.05 5.73 -1.37
CA THR A 361 -8.77 5.14 -1.77
C THR A 361 -7.82 6.19 -2.36
N ALA A 362 -8.32 7.15 -3.15
CA ALA A 362 -7.52 8.24 -3.66
C ALA A 362 -6.90 9.07 -2.52
N GLY A 363 -7.67 9.36 -1.46
CA GLY A 363 -7.16 10.07 -0.28
C GLY A 363 -6.08 9.27 0.46
N GLU A 364 -6.24 7.95 0.55
CA GLU A 364 -5.21 7.07 1.12
C GLU A 364 -3.93 7.07 0.27
N VAL A 365 -4.05 7.02 -1.05
CA VAL A 365 -2.92 7.07 -2.00
C VAL A 365 -2.20 8.41 -1.92
N MET A 366 -2.93 9.52 -1.86
CA MET A 366 -2.35 10.87 -1.68
C MET A 366 -1.54 10.95 -0.38
N ALA A 367 -2.12 10.48 0.73
CA ALA A 367 -1.44 10.44 2.02
C ALA A 367 -0.16 9.58 1.99
N ALA A 368 -0.24 8.37 1.40
CA ALA A 368 0.91 7.49 1.25
C ALA A 368 1.98 8.10 0.32
N SER A 369 1.58 8.82 -0.72
CA SER A 369 2.50 9.53 -1.60
C SER A 369 3.32 10.59 -0.85
N LEU A 370 2.65 11.41 -0.04
CA LEU A 370 3.31 12.42 0.79
C LEU A 370 4.24 11.77 1.84
N ALA A 371 3.82 10.67 2.46
CA ALA A 371 4.56 9.99 3.51
C ALA A 371 5.79 9.21 3.01
N GLN A 372 5.72 8.64 1.81
CA GLN A 372 6.67 7.63 1.33
C GLN A 372 7.47 8.08 0.10
N GLY A 373 7.59 9.39 -0.13
CA GLY A 373 8.46 9.98 -1.15
C GLY A 373 7.91 9.94 -2.58
N GLY A 374 6.59 9.77 -2.75
CA GLY A 374 5.89 9.97 -4.01
C GLY A 374 5.61 11.47 -4.28
N PRO A 375 5.02 11.82 -5.44
CA PRO A 375 4.73 13.21 -5.76
C PRO A 375 3.56 13.76 -4.91
N CYS A 376 3.58 15.07 -4.69
CA CYS A 376 2.48 15.78 -4.06
C CYS A 376 1.28 15.88 -5.03
N PRO A 377 0.02 15.84 -4.54
CA PRO A 377 -1.15 15.97 -5.41
C PRO A 377 -1.13 17.25 -6.28
N ASN A 378 -0.93 18.44 -5.71
CA ASN A 378 -0.73 19.71 -6.45
C ASN A 378 -1.69 19.99 -7.64
N PHE A 379 -2.92 19.48 -7.60
CA PHE A 379 -3.91 19.66 -8.66
C PHE A 379 -5.30 20.08 -8.14
N LEU A 380 -5.51 20.17 -6.83
CA LEU A 380 -6.82 20.50 -6.27
C LEU A 380 -7.11 22.00 -6.39
N ARG A 381 -8.39 22.35 -6.50
CA ARG A 381 -8.82 23.73 -6.27
C ARG A 381 -8.71 24.13 -4.80
N GLU A 382 -8.50 25.41 -4.58
CA GLU A 382 -8.37 26.01 -3.25
C GLU A 382 -9.56 25.70 -2.32
N TRP A 383 -10.79 25.83 -2.82
CA TRP A 383 -11.98 25.57 -2.00
C TRP A 383 -12.09 24.09 -1.58
N CYS A 384 -11.64 23.15 -2.43
CA CYS A 384 -11.57 21.74 -2.09
C CYS A 384 -10.57 21.52 -0.96
N PHE A 385 -9.36 22.10 -1.05
CA PHE A 385 -8.36 22.00 0.00
C PHE A 385 -8.87 22.57 1.33
N LYS A 386 -9.50 23.75 1.32
CA LYS A 386 -10.11 24.34 2.51
C LYS A 386 -11.14 23.41 3.16
N TYR A 387 -11.97 22.73 2.37
CA TYR A 387 -12.87 21.69 2.88
C TYR A 387 -12.11 20.50 3.50
N LEU A 388 -11.04 20.02 2.85
CA LEU A 388 -10.21 18.95 3.38
C LEU A 388 -9.48 19.33 4.67
N CYS A 389 -9.34 20.62 4.98
CA CYS A 389 -8.84 21.12 6.26
C CYS A 389 -9.97 21.22 7.30
N SER A 390 -11.05 21.94 7.01
CA SER A 390 -12.12 22.22 7.98
C SER A 390 -13.07 21.03 8.21
N GLY A 391 -13.51 20.38 7.14
CA GLY A 391 -14.60 19.38 7.14
C GLY A 391 -15.97 20.03 7.31
N ASP A 392 -16.03 21.35 7.15
CA ASP A 392 -17.21 22.17 7.33
C ASP A 392 -17.52 22.90 6.03
N SER A 393 -18.72 22.71 5.51
CA SER A 393 -19.20 23.35 4.27
C SER A 393 -19.57 24.82 4.47
N ASP A 394 -19.93 25.21 5.69
CA ASP A 394 -20.50 26.54 5.96
C ASP A 394 -19.42 27.63 5.96
N SER A 395 -18.19 27.28 6.34
CA SER A 395 -17.03 28.16 6.29
C SER A 395 -16.47 28.37 4.87
N ILE A 396 -16.95 27.64 3.86
CA ILE A 396 -16.37 27.67 2.52
C ILE A 396 -17.04 28.70 1.63
N GLN A 397 -16.21 29.61 1.13
CA GLN A 397 -16.59 30.56 0.11
C GLN A 397 -16.28 30.01 -1.28
N VAL A 398 -17.33 29.86 -2.10
CA VAL A 398 -17.27 29.40 -3.48
C VAL A 398 -17.86 30.45 -4.42
N SER A 399 -17.32 30.51 -5.62
CA SER A 399 -17.63 31.49 -6.65
C SER A 399 -17.93 30.83 -8.00
N ALA A 400 -18.29 31.63 -9.01
CA ALA A 400 -18.58 31.12 -10.36
C ALA A 400 -17.35 30.44 -11.00
N SER A 401 -16.12 30.83 -10.67
CA SER A 401 -14.90 30.18 -11.20
C SER A 401 -14.66 28.79 -10.61
N ASP A 402 -15.26 28.48 -9.46
CA ASP A 402 -15.13 27.16 -8.81
C ASP A 402 -16.04 26.10 -9.43
N VAL A 403 -16.94 26.49 -10.32
CA VAL A 403 -17.80 25.60 -11.11
C VAL A 403 -16.99 25.00 -12.25
N THR A 404 -16.82 23.68 -12.22
CA THR A 404 -16.08 22.91 -13.24
C THR A 404 -17.00 22.13 -14.17
N ASP A 405 -18.26 21.96 -13.79
CA ASP A 405 -19.28 21.36 -14.65
C ASP A 405 -19.57 22.28 -15.84
N LEU A 406 -19.43 21.77 -17.06
CA LEU A 406 -19.53 22.56 -18.28
C LEU A 406 -20.94 23.10 -18.50
N GLU A 407 -21.97 22.30 -18.23
CA GLU A 407 -23.37 22.69 -18.44
C GLU A 407 -23.78 23.75 -17.43
N LEU A 408 -23.42 23.57 -16.16
CA LEU A 408 -23.69 24.55 -15.10
C LEU A 408 -22.89 25.85 -15.30
N SER A 409 -21.65 25.75 -15.80
CA SER A 409 -20.85 26.93 -16.16
C SER A 409 -21.51 27.72 -17.28
N GLN A 410 -21.99 27.04 -18.33
CA GLN A 410 -22.72 27.67 -19.42
C GLN A 410 -24.05 28.26 -18.96
N LEU A 411 -24.75 27.59 -18.04
CA LEU A 411 -25.98 28.09 -17.45
C LEU A 411 -25.73 29.41 -16.69
N ILE A 412 -24.65 29.50 -15.89
CA ILE A 412 -24.26 30.74 -15.21
C ILE A 412 -24.02 31.88 -16.23
N VAL A 413 -23.34 31.59 -17.36
CA VAL A 413 -23.11 32.58 -18.42
C VAL A 413 -24.44 33.03 -19.04
N LYS A 414 -25.34 32.09 -19.37
CA LYS A 414 -26.66 32.40 -19.93
C LYS A 414 -27.50 33.26 -18.98
N ILE A 415 -27.53 32.93 -17.70
CA ILE A 415 -28.24 33.69 -16.65
C ILE A 415 -27.66 35.10 -16.51
N ASN A 416 -26.33 35.24 -16.58
CA ASN A 416 -25.67 36.55 -16.54
C ASN A 416 -26.05 37.44 -17.74
N SER A 417 -26.21 36.85 -18.93
CA SER A 417 -26.59 37.58 -20.14
C SER A 417 -28.10 37.69 -20.39
N ALA A 418 -28.94 37.09 -19.54
CA ALA A 418 -30.39 37.03 -19.74
C ALA A 418 -31.06 38.39 -19.55
N SER A 419 -32.06 38.71 -20.38
CA SER A 419 -33.00 39.81 -20.23
C SER A 419 -34.35 39.31 -19.72
N ASP A 420 -35.26 40.21 -19.36
CA ASP A 420 -36.59 39.83 -18.87
C ASP A 420 -37.38 38.97 -19.87
N ASP A 421 -37.12 39.13 -21.17
CA ASP A 421 -37.80 38.38 -22.24
C ASP A 421 -37.34 36.92 -22.34
N ASN A 422 -36.08 36.61 -22.04
CA ASN A 422 -35.48 35.29 -22.29
C ASN A 422 -35.13 34.50 -21.00
N ILE A 423 -35.21 35.13 -19.83
CA ILE A 423 -34.93 34.44 -18.56
C ILE A 423 -35.94 33.32 -18.27
N SER A 424 -37.15 33.45 -18.82
CA SER A 424 -38.22 32.44 -18.68
C SER A 424 -37.84 31.09 -19.32
N ASP A 425 -37.04 31.11 -20.39
CA ASP A 425 -36.55 29.91 -21.07
C ASP A 425 -35.58 29.09 -20.18
N LEU A 426 -34.97 29.74 -19.18
CA LEU A 426 -33.99 29.12 -18.27
C LEU A 426 -34.63 28.57 -16.98
N ILE A 427 -35.93 28.76 -16.77
CA ILE A 427 -36.62 28.37 -15.53
C ILE A 427 -36.41 26.89 -15.20
N GLY A 428 -36.52 26.01 -16.20
CA GLY A 428 -36.36 24.56 -16.00
C GLY A 428 -34.98 24.20 -15.43
N ASP A 429 -33.92 24.74 -16.03
CA ASP A 429 -32.54 24.49 -15.62
C ASP A 429 -32.24 25.10 -14.23
N ILE A 430 -32.76 26.31 -13.97
CA ILE A 430 -32.63 27.01 -12.69
C ILE A 430 -33.32 26.23 -11.56
N VAL A 431 -34.54 25.76 -11.79
CA VAL A 431 -35.30 24.97 -10.80
C VAL A 431 -34.65 23.62 -10.56
N THR A 432 -34.07 22.99 -11.60
CA THR A 432 -33.29 21.74 -11.45
C THR A 432 -32.08 21.93 -10.54
N CYS A 433 -31.53 23.15 -10.48
CA CYS A 433 -30.48 23.51 -9.52
C CYS A 433 -30.98 23.70 -8.08
N GLY A 434 -32.28 23.57 -7.82
CA GLY A 434 -32.89 23.72 -6.51
C GLY A 434 -33.26 25.15 -6.13
N TYR A 435 -33.27 26.09 -7.09
CA TYR A 435 -33.74 27.46 -6.82
C TYR A 435 -35.28 27.48 -6.77
N THR A 436 -35.83 27.92 -5.64
CA THR A 436 -37.29 28.00 -5.40
C THR A 436 -37.83 29.43 -5.34
N GLY A 437 -36.98 30.43 -5.56
CA GLY A 437 -37.38 31.84 -5.60
C GLY A 437 -38.05 32.22 -6.92
N ILE A 438 -38.49 33.47 -7.00
CA ILE A 438 -39.00 34.04 -8.25
C ILE A 438 -37.84 34.18 -9.23
N VAL A 439 -37.98 33.60 -10.41
CA VAL A 439 -36.99 33.72 -11.50
C VAL A 439 -37.22 35.05 -12.22
N SER A 440 -36.37 36.04 -11.94
CA SER A 440 -36.36 37.36 -12.59
C SER A 440 -34.94 37.91 -12.67
N VAL A 441 -34.74 38.89 -13.55
CA VAL A 441 -33.43 39.55 -13.73
C VAL A 441 -32.97 40.23 -12.42
N ASP A 442 -33.90 40.78 -11.64
CA ASP A 442 -33.61 41.38 -10.32
C ASP A 442 -33.04 40.39 -9.29
N LYS A 443 -33.29 39.08 -9.48
CA LYS A 443 -32.83 38.01 -8.58
C LYS A 443 -31.63 37.24 -9.15
N ARG A 444 -31.00 37.75 -10.22
CA ARG A 444 -29.87 37.12 -10.91
C ARG A 444 -28.78 36.61 -9.97
N ASP A 445 -28.32 37.42 -9.02
CA ASP A 445 -27.25 37.02 -8.09
C ASP A 445 -27.66 35.85 -7.19
N SER A 446 -28.94 35.83 -6.75
CA SER A 446 -29.48 34.72 -5.94
C SER A 446 -29.61 33.44 -6.76
N ILE A 447 -30.01 33.55 -8.03
CA ILE A 447 -30.10 32.42 -8.96
C ILE A 447 -28.71 31.85 -9.22
N ILE A 448 -27.73 32.70 -9.58
CA ILE A 448 -26.34 32.28 -9.83
C ILE A 448 -25.75 31.64 -8.58
N ARG A 449 -25.99 32.22 -7.39
CA ARG A 449 -25.56 31.63 -6.13
C ARG A 449 -26.13 30.23 -5.93
N ALA A 450 -27.40 30.00 -6.26
CA ALA A 450 -28.00 28.67 -6.18
C ALA A 450 -27.34 27.68 -7.15
N VAL A 451 -27.04 28.08 -8.39
CA VAL A 451 -26.32 27.22 -9.36
C VAL A 451 -24.90 26.89 -8.88
N ILE A 452 -24.16 27.87 -8.34
CA ILE A 452 -22.82 27.66 -7.75
C ILE A 452 -22.90 26.67 -6.60
N LEU A 453 -23.84 26.86 -5.67
CA LEU A 453 -24.04 25.97 -4.53
C LEU A 453 -24.44 24.57 -5.00
N HIS A 454 -25.35 24.46 -5.97
CA HIS A 454 -25.77 23.19 -6.53
C HIS A 454 -24.61 22.41 -7.16
N SER A 455 -23.71 23.11 -7.86
CA SER A 455 -22.51 22.52 -8.48
C SER A 455 -21.45 22.07 -7.46
N THR A 456 -21.25 22.85 -6.40
CA THR A 456 -20.17 22.61 -5.43
C THR A 456 -20.60 21.69 -4.30
N MET A 457 -21.81 21.86 -3.75
CA MET A 457 -22.31 21.09 -2.60
C MET A 457 -22.54 19.62 -2.95
N ARG A 458 -22.87 19.29 -4.20
CA ARG A 458 -22.97 17.89 -4.67
C ARG A 458 -21.64 17.13 -4.63
N LEU A 459 -20.50 17.82 -4.54
CA LEU A 459 -19.16 17.22 -4.47
C LEU A 459 -18.72 16.93 -3.04
N ILE A 460 -19.44 17.42 -2.04
CA ILE A 460 -19.13 17.22 -0.62
C ILE A 460 -19.01 15.72 -0.26
N PRO A 461 -19.88 14.80 -0.71
CA PRO A 461 -19.72 13.37 -0.42
C PRO A 461 -18.39 12.79 -0.95
N MET A 462 -17.91 13.26 -2.10
CA MET A 462 -16.64 12.84 -2.68
C MET A 462 -15.47 13.39 -1.87
N LEU A 463 -15.53 14.66 -1.46
CA LEU A 463 -14.54 15.29 -0.60
C LEU A 463 -14.50 14.65 0.80
N ASP A 464 -15.65 14.23 1.34
CA ASP A 464 -15.73 13.50 2.60
C ASP A 464 -15.03 12.14 2.52
N GLN A 465 -15.24 11.40 1.44
CA GLN A 465 -14.49 10.16 1.22
C GLN A 465 -12.99 10.43 1.11
N LEU A 466 -12.59 11.45 0.35
CA LEU A 466 -11.20 11.85 0.20
C LEU A 466 -10.57 12.19 1.57
N ARG A 467 -11.27 13.00 2.39
CA ARG A 467 -10.88 13.35 3.75
C ARG A 467 -10.75 12.13 4.65
N LYS A 468 -11.67 11.15 4.56
CA LYS A 468 -11.58 9.87 5.30
C LYS A 468 -10.34 9.07 4.90
N GLY A 469 -9.94 9.10 3.63
CA GLY A 469 -8.70 8.46 3.17
C GLY A 469 -7.45 9.17 3.68
N LEU A 470 -7.48 10.51 3.65
CA LEU A 470 -6.41 11.34 4.18
C LEU A 470 -6.21 11.17 5.69
N GLN A 471 -7.13 10.58 6.46
CA GLN A 471 -6.89 10.29 7.89
C GLN A 471 -5.64 9.42 8.15
N LEU A 472 -5.09 8.76 7.13
CA LEU A 472 -3.76 8.16 7.22
C LEU A 472 -2.72 9.18 7.70
N TYR A 473 -1.87 8.75 8.63
CA TYR A 473 -0.83 9.58 9.24
C TYR A 473 -1.35 10.86 9.93
N GLU A 474 -2.65 10.89 10.28
CA GLU A 474 -3.31 12.03 10.93
C GLU A 474 -3.26 13.36 10.18
N LEU A 475 -3.06 13.30 8.85
CA LEU A 475 -2.96 14.45 7.96
C LEU A 475 -4.04 15.52 8.15
N PRO A 476 -5.34 15.22 8.34
CA PRO A 476 -6.37 16.25 8.52
C PRO A 476 -6.13 17.15 9.74
N LYS A 477 -5.50 16.65 10.81
CA LYS A 477 -5.14 17.47 11.98
C LYS A 477 -4.03 18.47 11.62
N ILE A 478 -3.02 17.99 10.89
CA ILE A 478 -1.88 18.80 10.45
C ILE A 478 -2.35 19.85 9.45
N MET A 479 -3.11 19.42 8.43
CA MET A 479 -3.69 20.29 7.41
C MET A 479 -4.58 21.38 8.03
N LYS A 480 -5.36 21.05 9.07
CA LYS A 480 -6.17 22.04 9.77
C LYS A 480 -5.33 23.09 10.52
N THR A 481 -4.20 22.66 11.10
CA THR A 481 -3.34 23.48 11.94
C THR A 481 -2.37 24.35 11.12
N HIS A 482 -1.84 23.81 10.02
CA HIS A 482 -0.82 24.42 9.16
C HIS A 482 -1.30 24.51 7.71
N GLN A 483 -2.41 25.20 7.50
CA GLN A 483 -3.06 25.27 6.19
C GLN A 483 -2.15 25.86 5.12
N ASP A 484 -1.41 26.92 5.44
CA ASP A 484 -0.46 27.62 4.58
C ASP A 484 0.70 26.71 4.15
N LEU A 485 1.25 25.92 5.06
CA LEU A 485 2.34 24.99 4.76
C LEU A 485 1.86 23.77 3.96
N CYS A 486 0.61 23.32 4.17
CA CYS A 486 0.05 22.19 3.44
C CYS A 486 -0.52 22.56 2.07
N GLN A 487 -1.02 23.79 1.88
CA GLN A 487 -1.65 24.26 0.64
C GLN A 487 -0.82 23.95 -0.63
N PRO A 488 0.49 24.28 -0.72
CA PRO A 488 1.27 24.01 -1.94
C PRO A 488 1.46 22.52 -2.26
N LEU A 489 1.20 21.62 -1.30
CA LEU A 489 1.25 20.17 -1.53
C LEU A 489 -0.01 19.67 -2.27
N PHE A 490 -1.13 20.37 -2.15
CA PHE A 490 -2.42 19.93 -2.67
C PHE A 490 -2.95 20.79 -3.81
N VAL A 491 -2.73 22.10 -3.76
CA VAL A 491 -3.32 23.09 -4.66
C VAL A 491 -2.31 23.53 -5.71
N THR A 492 -2.77 23.69 -6.94
CA THR A 492 -1.94 24.16 -8.05
C THR A 492 -1.43 25.58 -7.78
N GLY A 493 -0.09 25.74 -7.71
CA GLY A 493 0.54 27.06 -7.57
C GLY A 493 0.42 27.94 -8.82
N GLU A 494 0.39 29.28 -8.65
CA GLU A 494 0.17 30.26 -9.73
C GLU A 494 1.24 30.23 -10.85
N ASP A 495 2.45 29.71 -10.57
CA ASP A 495 3.58 29.61 -11.52
C ASP A 495 4.00 28.17 -11.90
N ASN A 496 3.28 27.14 -11.43
CA ASN A 496 3.76 25.75 -11.43
C ASN A 496 3.49 24.92 -12.70
N LYS A 497 3.41 25.54 -13.89
CA LYS A 497 3.27 24.77 -15.15
C LYS A 497 4.49 23.89 -15.49
N VAL A 498 5.64 24.09 -14.84
CA VAL A 498 6.88 23.33 -15.13
C VAL A 498 6.97 22.00 -14.37
N HIS A 499 6.36 21.87 -13.18
CA HIS A 499 6.37 20.59 -12.44
C HIS A 499 5.53 19.51 -13.10
N SER A 500 4.45 19.90 -13.78
CA SER A 500 3.66 18.98 -14.61
C SER A 500 4.52 18.37 -15.72
N CYS A 501 5.30 19.15 -16.46
CA CYS A 501 6.07 18.65 -17.61
C CYS A 501 7.26 17.74 -17.21
N LEU A 502 7.90 18.00 -16.06
CA LEU A 502 8.99 17.17 -15.54
C LEU A 502 8.51 15.81 -15.00
N ASN A 503 7.26 15.72 -14.54
CA ASN A 503 6.68 14.48 -14.00
C ASN A 503 6.15 13.51 -15.08
N HIS A 504 6.07 13.93 -16.35
CA HIS A 504 5.56 13.12 -17.46
C HIS A 504 6.65 12.42 -18.30
N SER A 505 7.93 12.57 -17.96
CA SER A 505 9.01 11.86 -18.67
C SER A 505 9.54 10.70 -17.81
N ASN A 506 9.53 9.48 -18.36
CA ASN A 506 10.08 8.25 -17.76
C ASN A 506 11.62 8.27 -17.62
N ALA A 507 12.25 9.43 -17.47
CA ALA A 507 13.70 9.58 -17.35
C ALA A 507 14.02 10.57 -16.23
N ARG A 508 14.65 10.06 -15.16
CA ARG A 508 15.11 10.80 -13.98
C ARG A 508 16.15 11.87 -14.35
N PRO A 509 15.94 13.17 -14.03
CA PRO A 509 17.02 14.08 -13.73
C PRO A 509 17.19 14.11 -12.21
N GLU A 510 18.35 13.67 -11.71
CA GLU A 510 18.57 13.52 -10.25
C GLU A 510 18.71 14.85 -9.50
N PHE A 511 18.89 16.01 -10.16
CA PHE A 511 18.85 17.33 -9.50
C PHE A 511 18.43 18.45 -10.47
N VAL A 512 17.53 19.36 -10.02
CA VAL A 512 17.17 20.61 -10.72
C VAL A 512 17.50 21.77 -9.78
N VAL A 513 18.34 22.71 -10.21
CA VAL A 513 18.66 23.93 -9.45
C VAL A 513 18.08 25.13 -10.21
N ASN A 514 17.19 25.89 -9.57
CA ASN A 514 16.56 27.08 -10.13
C ASN A 514 17.33 28.34 -9.75
N LEU A 515 17.96 29.00 -10.73
CA LEU A 515 18.53 30.33 -10.60
C LEU A 515 18.12 31.13 -11.84
N GLU A 516 17.33 32.18 -11.66
CA GLU A 516 17.02 33.23 -12.65
C GLU A 516 16.76 32.73 -14.09
N LYS A 517 15.67 31.98 -14.31
CA LYS A 517 15.21 31.49 -15.64
C LYS A 517 16.27 30.69 -16.44
N SER A 518 17.26 30.12 -15.76
CA SER A 518 18.29 29.27 -16.36
C SER A 518 18.08 27.82 -15.98
N LEU A 519 18.00 26.92 -16.96
CA LEU A 519 17.79 25.48 -16.78
C LEU A 519 19.07 24.70 -17.09
N TYR A 520 19.56 23.92 -16.13
CA TYR A 520 20.73 23.06 -16.29
C TYR A 520 20.29 21.59 -16.37
N ILE A 521 20.61 20.91 -17.47
CA ILE A 521 20.25 19.51 -17.72
C ILE A 521 21.52 18.67 -17.62
N LEU A 522 21.56 17.75 -16.66
CA LEU A 522 22.71 16.85 -16.41
C LEU A 522 22.39 15.45 -16.95
N GLY A 523 23.09 15.03 -18.01
CA GLY A 523 22.92 13.71 -18.61
C GLY A 523 23.85 12.69 -17.98
N LEU A 524 23.35 11.81 -17.11
CA LEU A 524 24.13 10.77 -16.43
C LEU A 524 24.11 9.45 -17.21
N THR A 525 25.30 8.88 -17.45
CA THR A 525 25.44 7.55 -18.08
C THR A 525 26.29 6.64 -17.20
N VAL A 526 25.74 5.48 -16.83
CA VAL A 526 26.39 4.50 -15.93
C VAL A 526 27.01 3.35 -16.73
N PRO A 527 28.32 3.04 -16.58
CA PRO A 527 29.05 2.11 -17.45
C PRO A 527 28.65 0.63 -17.35
N TRP A 528 27.83 0.25 -16.37
CA TRP A 528 27.38 -1.14 -16.18
C TRP A 528 26.04 -1.45 -16.84
N GLU A 529 25.43 -0.49 -17.55
CA GLU A 529 24.28 -0.76 -18.43
C GLU A 529 24.76 -1.57 -19.66
N ALA A 530 23.99 -2.59 -20.07
CA ALA A 530 24.23 -3.26 -21.35
C ALA A 530 24.00 -2.26 -22.50
N ASP A 531 24.79 -2.38 -23.58
CA ASP A 531 24.71 -1.49 -24.76
C ASP A 531 24.92 0.01 -24.46
N VAL A 532 25.95 0.32 -23.66
CA VAL A 532 26.37 1.67 -23.22
C VAL A 532 26.34 2.74 -24.33
N GLY A 533 26.73 2.38 -25.57
CA GLY A 533 26.74 3.32 -26.70
C GLY A 533 25.33 3.76 -27.12
N GLU A 534 24.40 2.82 -27.28
CA GLU A 534 23.01 3.13 -27.66
C GLU A 534 22.28 3.84 -26.52
N ALA A 535 22.54 3.45 -25.27
CA ALA A 535 21.99 4.12 -24.08
C ALA A 535 22.49 5.57 -23.95
N TYR A 536 23.77 5.81 -24.25
CA TYR A 536 24.35 7.16 -24.27
C TYR A 536 23.74 8.04 -25.37
N GLU A 537 23.67 7.53 -26.59
CA GLU A 537 23.13 8.28 -27.73
C GLU A 537 21.65 8.63 -27.52
N TRP A 538 20.86 7.68 -27.02
CA TRP A 538 19.44 7.93 -26.71
C TRP A 538 19.24 8.95 -25.57
N LYS A 539 20.01 8.82 -24.47
CA LYS A 539 19.94 9.77 -23.34
C LYS A 539 20.41 11.18 -23.75
N SER A 540 21.48 11.28 -24.53
CA SER A 540 22.01 12.54 -25.06
C SER A 540 20.99 13.24 -25.97
N GLN A 541 20.38 12.50 -26.90
CA GLN A 541 19.35 13.03 -27.80
C GLN A 541 18.14 13.56 -27.01
N LYS A 542 17.75 12.88 -25.93
CA LYS A 542 16.62 13.31 -25.10
C LYS A 542 16.91 14.58 -24.29
N CYS A 543 18.13 14.73 -23.77
CA CYS A 543 18.55 15.97 -23.10
C CYS A 543 18.52 17.17 -24.06
N ILE A 544 18.87 16.96 -25.34
CA ILE A 544 18.81 17.99 -26.38
C ILE A 544 17.36 18.39 -26.70
N GLU A 545 16.44 17.42 -26.78
CA GLU A 545 15.01 17.70 -26.98
C GLU A 545 14.41 18.52 -25.82
N LEU A 546 14.73 18.15 -24.58
CA LEU A 546 14.25 18.85 -23.38
C LEU A 546 14.81 20.28 -23.30
N ALA A 547 16.07 20.47 -23.70
CA ALA A 547 16.68 21.79 -23.81
C ALA A 547 15.94 22.65 -24.83
N ALA A 548 15.72 22.12 -26.04
CA ALA A 548 15.00 22.84 -27.10
C ALA A 548 13.57 23.20 -26.70
N GLU A 549 12.87 22.32 -25.99
CA GLU A 549 11.52 22.58 -25.48
C GLU A 549 11.53 23.70 -24.43
N ALA A 550 12.44 23.66 -23.46
CA ALA A 550 12.54 24.71 -22.45
C ALA A 550 12.94 26.08 -23.04
N GLU A 551 13.79 26.12 -24.08
CA GLU A 551 14.11 27.36 -24.80
C GLU A 551 12.89 27.98 -25.51
N LEU A 552 11.99 27.16 -26.07
CA LEU A 552 10.72 27.63 -26.64
C LEU A 552 9.82 28.32 -25.61
N TYR A 553 9.94 27.95 -24.33
CA TYR A 553 9.23 28.56 -23.21
C TYR A 553 10.01 29.72 -22.55
N GLY A 554 11.08 30.20 -23.19
CA GLY A 554 11.83 31.40 -22.78
C GLY A 554 12.87 31.16 -21.68
N TRP A 555 13.31 29.92 -21.49
CA TRP A 555 14.39 29.56 -20.56
C TRP A 555 15.74 29.58 -21.25
N HIS A 556 16.78 30.00 -20.55
CA HIS A 556 18.15 29.81 -21.02
C HIS A 556 18.62 28.41 -20.59
N THR A 557 18.81 27.50 -21.54
CA THR A 557 19.18 26.11 -21.21
C THR A 557 20.68 25.83 -21.36
N ARG A 558 21.21 24.90 -20.56
CA ARG A 558 22.55 24.35 -20.71
C ARG A 558 22.55 22.86 -20.43
N VAL A 559 23.00 22.06 -21.39
CA VAL A 559 23.16 20.61 -21.25
C VAL A 559 24.60 20.30 -20.88
N LEU A 560 24.81 19.55 -19.78
CA LEU A 560 26.11 19.11 -19.30
C LEU A 560 26.17 17.58 -19.32
N PRO A 561 26.96 16.95 -20.21
CA PRO A 561 27.12 15.50 -20.21
C PRO A 561 27.97 15.03 -19.02
N ALA A 562 27.54 13.97 -18.34
CA ALA A 562 28.19 13.38 -17.19
C ALA A 562 28.37 11.86 -17.37
N GLU A 563 29.61 11.42 -17.56
CA GLU A 563 29.97 9.99 -17.57
C GLU A 563 30.34 9.54 -16.16
N VAL A 564 29.69 8.49 -15.65
CA VAL A 564 29.95 8.00 -14.28
C VAL A 564 31.07 6.95 -14.33
N GLY A 565 32.33 7.37 -14.20
CA GLY A 565 33.47 6.45 -14.06
C GLY A 565 34.72 7.15 -13.52
N CYS A 566 35.17 6.73 -12.34
CA CYS A 566 36.32 7.22 -11.56
C CYS A 566 36.08 8.46 -10.66
N GLY A 567 36.48 8.33 -9.38
CA GLY A 567 36.08 9.15 -8.23
C GLY A 567 36.55 10.61 -8.15
N GLU A 568 37.00 11.22 -9.25
CA GLU A 568 37.38 12.65 -9.29
C GLU A 568 36.33 13.55 -9.97
N PHE A 569 35.26 12.97 -10.53
CA PHE A 569 34.35 13.67 -11.43
C PHE A 569 33.28 14.55 -10.77
N LEU A 570 32.72 14.16 -9.62
CA LEU A 570 31.72 14.94 -8.89
C LEU A 570 32.24 16.34 -8.49
N VAL A 571 33.54 16.41 -8.18
CA VAL A 571 34.27 17.64 -7.85
C VAL A 571 34.47 18.53 -9.08
N ILE A 572 34.78 17.97 -10.24
CA ILE A 572 34.99 18.74 -11.48
C ILE A 572 33.65 19.31 -11.98
N LEU A 573 32.58 18.54 -11.92
CA LEU A 573 31.24 18.92 -12.34
C LEU A 573 30.66 20.03 -11.46
N THR A 574 30.72 19.87 -10.13
CA THR A 574 30.34 20.92 -9.17
C THR A 574 31.20 22.17 -9.34
N THR A 575 32.51 22.03 -9.56
CA THR A 575 33.40 23.19 -9.79
C THR A 575 33.09 23.93 -11.08
N ARG A 576 32.73 23.24 -12.17
CA ARG A 576 32.31 23.88 -13.44
C ARG A 576 30.96 24.58 -13.29
N LEU A 577 30.01 23.93 -12.63
CA LEU A 577 28.66 24.45 -12.39
C LEU A 577 28.72 25.71 -11.49
N LEU A 578 29.52 25.68 -10.42
CA LEU A 578 29.73 26.82 -9.53
C LEU A 578 30.48 28.00 -10.21
N LYS A 579 31.41 27.71 -11.13
CA LYS A 579 32.09 28.74 -11.93
C LYS A 579 31.16 29.40 -12.94
N ASP A 580 30.31 28.62 -13.61
CA ASP A 580 29.33 29.12 -14.59
C ASP A 580 28.22 29.96 -13.93
N VAL A 581 27.87 29.67 -12.68
CA VAL A 581 26.93 30.46 -11.85
C VAL A 581 27.60 31.71 -11.23
N GLY A 582 28.87 31.98 -11.55
CA GLY A 582 29.57 33.20 -11.15
C GLY A 582 30.17 33.20 -9.74
N ILE A 583 30.19 32.06 -9.04
CA ILE A 583 30.74 31.94 -7.69
C ILE A 583 32.27 31.82 -7.79
N ARG A 584 33.00 32.93 -7.56
CA ARG A 584 34.47 32.95 -7.59
C ARG A 584 35.09 32.50 -6.26
N SER A 585 35.92 31.44 -6.38
CA SER A 585 37.06 31.00 -5.57
C SER A 585 37.32 31.71 -4.24
N LYS A 586 36.67 31.21 -3.18
CA LYS A 586 37.21 31.08 -1.80
C LYS A 586 36.39 30.09 -0.96
N LYS A 587 35.10 29.87 -1.28
CA LYS A 587 34.23 28.86 -0.64
C LYS A 587 34.36 27.43 -1.20
N VAL A 588 34.93 27.24 -2.38
CA VAL A 588 35.09 25.91 -3.03
C VAL A 588 36.11 25.03 -2.28
N GLN A 589 37.09 25.62 -1.58
CA GLN A 589 38.07 24.86 -0.79
C GLN A 589 37.51 24.24 0.49
N ILE A 590 36.39 24.76 1.02
CA ILE A 590 35.78 24.25 2.26
C ILE A 590 35.01 22.96 1.96
N LEU A 591 34.25 22.91 0.86
CA LEU A 591 33.55 21.70 0.40
C LEU A 591 34.50 20.57 -0.02
N HIS A 592 35.72 20.90 -0.45
CA HIS A 592 36.75 19.93 -0.81
C HIS A 592 37.25 19.09 0.38
N ARG A 593 37.12 19.59 1.61
CA ARG A 593 37.63 18.90 2.80
C ARG A 593 36.63 17.89 3.39
N ASP A 594 35.34 18.13 3.20
CA ASP A 594 34.28 17.29 3.78
C ASP A 594 33.96 16.07 2.91
N CYS A 595 34.07 16.15 1.58
CA CYS A 595 33.81 15.01 0.68
C CYS A 595 34.89 13.91 0.73
N ASN A 596 36.15 14.24 1.06
CA ASN A 596 37.23 13.24 1.14
C ASN A 596 37.27 12.48 2.48
N ASN A 597 36.41 12.83 3.46
CA ASN A 597 36.38 12.17 4.78
C ASN A 597 35.26 11.11 4.90
N THR A 598 34.50 10.85 3.84
CA THR A 598 33.38 9.88 3.85
C THR A 598 33.47 8.85 2.71
N SER A 599 34.68 8.43 2.35
CA SER A 599 34.92 7.29 1.45
C SER A 599 35.49 6.09 2.20
#